data_AF-A0A9D6ID49-F1
#
_entry.id   AF-A0A9D6ID49-F1
#
_cell.length_a   1.000
_cell.length_b   1.000
_cell.length_c   1.000
_cell.angle_alpha   90.00
_cell.angle_beta   90.00
_cell.angle_gamma   90.00
#
_symmetry.space_group_name_H-M   'P 1'
#
loop_
_entity.id
_entity.type
_entity.pdbx_description
1 polymer ?
#
loop_
_entity_poly.entity_id
_entity_poly.type
_entity_poly.pdbx_seq_one_letter_code
_entity_poly.pdbx_strand_id
1 'polypeptide(L)'
;MSNQQIYAKICVFALLGLNAGAYYYFWPRREQGGDVQTEVQPESKPLPPPGAVEKPRAAVTPNQLPEIPAPKPPPIHGAAFEKKEDAGAGSANEMVRKLLEHLREENKNKKNSPPDLANEKRQPELAPLFPNDKKPRPLPPLGADPLPIDLKSIDPSKIGITSPLTPKPSPGPWVVSMEKVGQQTLVTATLHAGTKQAVEFRILCDHVEKLPSSQEVLARGNVAFAAGGWKGHCQRLTLSLLEPRVVFEEKAHIGHLASSGTLVGDRVVWEIPSFPPSVQPGARPTGVLGAPDHGIPDPK
;
A
#
# COMPACT_ATOMS: atom_id res chain seq x y z
N MET A 1 1.93 18.35 -53.26
CA MET A 1 1.81 17.40 -52.13
C MET A 1 0.71 16.41 -52.47
N SER A 2 0.93 15.11 -52.34
CA SER A 2 -0.05 14.10 -52.77
C SER A 2 -1.29 14.13 -51.87
N ASN A 3 -2.47 13.96 -52.45
CA ASN A 3 -3.75 13.92 -51.72
C ASN A 3 -3.74 12.91 -50.56
N GLN A 4 -2.90 11.86 -50.65
CA GLN A 4 -2.68 10.87 -49.60
C GLN A 4 -2.18 11.48 -48.27
N GLN A 5 -1.35 12.52 -48.30
CA GLN A 5 -0.86 13.18 -47.08
C GLN A 5 -1.96 13.97 -46.37
N ILE A 6 -2.93 14.51 -47.12
CA ILE A 6 -4.06 15.26 -46.55
C ILE A 6 -5.01 14.28 -45.85
N TYR A 7 -5.35 13.16 -46.50
CA TYR A 7 -6.19 12.12 -45.88
C TYR A 7 -5.55 11.51 -44.64
N ALA A 8 -4.23 11.27 -44.66
CA ALA A 8 -3.52 10.77 -43.48
C ALA A 8 -3.62 11.72 -42.29
N LYS A 9 -3.47 13.04 -42.52
CA LYS A 9 -3.61 14.04 -41.45
C LYS A 9 -5.03 14.09 -40.90
N ILE A 10 -6.04 14.06 -41.75
CA ILE A 10 -7.45 14.06 -41.33
C ILE A 10 -7.77 12.82 -40.50
N CYS A 11 -7.31 11.62 -40.90
CA CYS A 11 -7.50 10.39 -40.13
C CYS A 11 -6.87 10.47 -38.73
N VAL A 12 -5.69 11.07 -38.60
CA VAL A 12 -5.02 11.22 -37.29
C VAL A 12 -5.83 12.14 -36.38
N PHE A 13 -6.35 13.26 -36.88
CA PHE A 13 -7.20 14.15 -36.09
C PHE A 13 -8.53 13.50 -35.70
N ALA A 14 -9.14 12.72 -36.59
CA ALA A 14 -10.36 11.98 -36.28
C ALA A 14 -10.13 10.93 -35.17
N LEU A 15 -9.02 10.19 -35.21
CA LEU A 15 -8.65 9.22 -34.17
C LEU A 15 -8.36 9.89 -32.82
N LEU A 16 -7.68 11.04 -32.83
CA LEU A 16 -7.45 11.85 -31.62
C LEU A 16 -8.77 12.35 -31.01
N GLY A 17 -9.68 12.86 -31.84
CA GLY A 17 -11.00 13.29 -31.40
C GLY A 17 -11.83 12.14 -30.81
N LEU A 18 -11.80 10.97 -31.44
CA LEU A 18 -12.50 9.78 -30.95
C LEU A 18 -11.92 9.28 -29.62
N ASN A 19 -10.60 9.29 -29.46
CA ASN A 19 -9.94 8.87 -28.22
C ASN A 19 -10.22 9.87 -27.08
N ALA A 20 -10.19 11.17 -27.35
CA ALA A 20 -10.60 12.19 -26.38
C ALA A 20 -12.10 12.06 -26.01
N GLY A 21 -12.98 11.83 -26.99
CA GLY A 21 -14.40 11.59 -26.75
C GLY A 21 -14.66 10.35 -25.91
N ALA A 22 -13.97 9.24 -26.20
CA ALA A 22 -14.02 8.02 -25.40
C ALA A 22 -13.50 8.27 -23.98
N TYR A 23 -12.42 9.02 -23.83
CA TYR A 23 -11.94 9.42 -22.50
C TYR A 23 -13.03 10.18 -21.74
N TYR A 24 -13.68 11.20 -22.31
CA TYR A 24 -14.75 11.93 -21.63
C TYR A 24 -16.03 11.10 -21.38
N TYR A 25 -16.34 10.14 -22.24
CA TYR A 25 -17.51 9.28 -22.10
C TYR A 25 -17.32 8.19 -21.05
N PHE A 26 -16.13 7.56 -21.02
CA PHE A 26 -15.79 6.47 -20.11
C PHE A 26 -15.12 6.94 -18.82
N TRP A 27 -14.71 8.20 -18.71
CA TRP A 27 -14.26 8.74 -17.44
C TRP A 27 -15.46 8.75 -16.50
N PRO A 28 -15.40 8.04 -15.35
CA PRO A 28 -16.47 8.09 -14.39
C PRO A 28 -16.64 9.56 -13.99
N ARG A 29 -17.80 10.13 -14.34
CA ARG A 29 -18.23 11.39 -13.72
C ARG A 29 -18.20 11.11 -12.23
N ARG A 30 -17.15 11.57 -11.54
CA ARG A 30 -17.19 11.75 -10.10
C ARG A 30 -18.40 12.62 -9.88
N GLU A 31 -19.48 12.00 -9.40
CA GLU A 31 -20.68 12.69 -8.98
C GLU A 31 -20.21 13.77 -8.00
N GLN A 32 -20.19 15.01 -8.47
CA GLN A 32 -20.22 16.17 -7.60
C GLN A 32 -21.47 15.98 -6.76
N GLY A 33 -21.27 15.89 -5.45
CA GLY A 33 -22.34 15.75 -4.48
C GLY A 33 -23.47 16.73 -4.78
N GLY A 34 -24.56 16.18 -5.25
CA GLY A 34 -25.84 16.83 -5.46
C GLY A 34 -26.88 15.83 -5.01
N ASP A 35 -27.74 16.26 -4.09
CA ASP A 35 -28.70 15.48 -3.32
C ASP A 35 -29.33 14.31 -4.09
N VAL A 36 -29.26 13.12 -3.47
CA VAL A 36 -30.06 11.98 -3.87
C VAL A 36 -31.52 12.29 -3.54
N GLN A 37 -32.22 12.89 -4.50
CA GLN A 37 -33.66 12.78 -4.58
C GLN A 37 -34.00 11.33 -4.93
N THR A 38 -34.57 10.65 -3.96
CA THR A 38 -35.16 9.33 -4.12
C THR A 38 -36.43 9.49 -4.98
N GLU A 39 -36.42 9.00 -6.22
CA GLU A 39 -37.67 8.83 -6.99
C GLU A 39 -37.77 7.41 -7.55
N VAL A 40 -38.44 6.59 -6.73
CA VAL A 40 -39.49 5.60 -7.05
C VAL A 40 -39.31 4.75 -8.31
N GLN A 41 -38.99 3.48 -8.06
CA GLN A 41 -39.21 2.36 -8.97
C GLN A 41 -40.72 2.07 -9.09
N PRO A 42 -41.31 1.95 -10.30
CA PRO A 42 -42.71 1.53 -10.43
C PRO A 42 -42.81 0.00 -10.33
N GLU A 43 -43.29 -0.48 -9.18
CA GLU A 43 -43.76 -1.87 -9.01
C GLU A 43 -45.07 -2.05 -9.80
N SER A 44 -45.01 -2.84 -10.86
CA SER A 44 -46.14 -3.29 -11.65
C SER A 44 -46.98 -4.30 -10.86
N LYS A 45 -48.13 -3.87 -10.35
CA LYS A 45 -49.22 -4.76 -9.90
C LYS A 45 -50.42 -4.69 -10.85
N PRO A 46 -51.05 -5.83 -11.21
CA PRO A 46 -52.19 -5.86 -12.11
C PRO A 46 -53.47 -5.32 -11.46
N LEU A 47 -54.26 -4.58 -12.25
CA LEU A 47 -55.58 -4.05 -11.87
C LEU A 47 -56.61 -5.17 -11.62
N PRO A 48 -57.45 -5.06 -10.57
CA PRO A 48 -58.77 -5.67 -10.53
C PRO A 48 -59.85 -4.78 -11.22
N PRO A 49 -60.96 -5.38 -11.70
CA PRO A 49 -61.95 -4.75 -12.58
C PRO A 49 -62.86 -3.70 -11.90
N PRO A 50 -63.50 -2.81 -12.68
CA PRO A 50 -64.24 -1.67 -12.16
C PRO A 50 -65.66 -2.04 -11.76
N GLY A 51 -66.05 -1.69 -10.53
CA GLY A 51 -67.47 -1.66 -10.15
C GLY A 51 -67.71 -1.81 -8.66
N ALA A 52 -67.73 -0.68 -7.94
CA ALA A 52 -68.69 -0.42 -6.85
C ALA A 52 -68.45 1.00 -6.30
N VAL A 53 -69.46 1.83 -6.48
CA VAL A 53 -69.61 3.16 -5.88
C VAL A 53 -69.95 2.98 -4.42
N GLU A 54 -69.13 3.45 -3.48
CA GLU A 54 -69.62 3.86 -2.14
C GLU A 54 -68.79 5.02 -1.52
N LYS A 55 -69.47 6.17 -1.46
CA LYS A 55 -69.62 7.13 -0.35
C LYS A 55 -68.38 7.82 0.27
N PRO A 56 -68.35 9.18 0.30
CA PRO A 56 -67.28 9.94 0.94
C PRO A 56 -67.51 10.06 2.45
N ARG A 57 -66.51 9.70 3.26
CA ARG A 57 -66.49 9.98 4.71
C ARG A 57 -65.21 10.70 5.11
N ALA A 58 -65.42 11.96 5.48
CA ALA A 58 -64.73 12.82 6.44
C ALA A 58 -63.20 12.74 6.59
N ALA A 59 -62.61 13.93 6.47
CA ALA A 59 -61.25 14.29 6.84
C ALA A 59 -60.81 13.73 8.21
N VAL A 60 -59.60 13.17 8.24
CA VAL A 60 -58.84 12.88 9.46
C VAL A 60 -57.49 13.58 9.36
N THR A 61 -57.23 14.39 10.39
CA THR A 61 -56.06 15.21 10.68
C THR A 61 -54.77 14.36 10.82
N PRO A 62 -53.59 14.90 10.44
CA PRO A 62 -52.32 14.17 10.48
C PRO A 62 -51.69 14.19 11.88
N ASN A 63 -51.22 13.04 12.34
CA ASN A 63 -50.12 12.81 13.30
C ASN A 63 -50.41 11.54 14.11
N GLN A 64 -49.92 10.37 13.69
CA GLN A 64 -49.37 9.34 14.58
C GLN A 64 -48.41 8.46 13.77
N LEU A 65 -47.12 8.65 14.03
CA LEU A 65 -46.05 7.77 13.57
C LEU A 65 -46.13 6.48 14.40
N PRO A 66 -46.06 5.26 13.82
CA PRO A 66 -45.99 4.03 14.60
C PRO A 66 -44.66 3.96 15.36
N GLU A 67 -44.73 3.97 16.68
CA GLU A 67 -43.62 3.69 17.58
C GLU A 67 -43.20 2.22 17.40
N ILE A 68 -41.99 2.00 16.88
CA ILE A 68 -41.38 0.66 16.80
C ILE A 68 -40.96 0.28 18.24
N PRO A 69 -41.45 -0.84 18.80
CA PRO A 69 -41.05 -1.26 20.14
C PRO A 69 -39.55 -1.62 20.16
N ALA A 70 -38.78 -0.92 20.99
CA ALA A 70 -37.38 -1.20 21.21
C ALA A 70 -37.17 -2.63 21.75
N PRO A 71 -36.12 -3.34 21.29
CA PRO A 71 -35.81 -4.68 21.77
C PRO A 71 -35.45 -4.67 23.27
N LYS A 72 -36.14 -5.55 24.02
CA LYS A 72 -35.89 -5.83 25.43
C LYS A 72 -34.44 -6.31 25.63
N PRO A 73 -33.60 -5.65 26.45
CA PRO A 73 -32.30 -6.18 26.81
C PRO A 73 -32.47 -7.42 27.72
N PRO A 74 -31.57 -8.41 27.64
CA PRO A 74 -31.60 -9.58 28.51
C PRO A 74 -31.32 -9.20 29.98
N PRO A 75 -31.84 -9.97 30.95
CA PRO A 75 -31.66 -9.69 32.37
C PRO A 75 -30.20 -9.89 32.78
N ILE A 76 -29.52 -8.78 33.07
CA ILE A 76 -28.22 -8.78 33.73
C ILE A 76 -28.48 -8.93 35.24
N HIS A 77 -28.12 -10.08 35.79
CA HIS A 77 -28.06 -10.28 37.23
C HIS A 77 -27.08 -9.29 37.87
N GLY A 78 -27.56 -8.60 38.89
CA GLY A 78 -26.97 -7.37 39.41
C GLY A 78 -25.62 -7.52 40.09
N ALA A 79 -24.76 -6.54 39.83
CA ALA A 79 -23.88 -5.96 40.83
C ALA A 79 -24.32 -4.50 40.99
N ALA A 80 -24.83 -4.16 42.17
CA ALA A 80 -25.24 -2.82 42.52
C ALA A 80 -24.03 -1.87 42.43
N PHE A 81 -24.09 -0.88 41.54
CA PHE A 81 -23.30 0.33 41.66
C PHE A 81 -24.25 1.50 41.77
N GLU A 82 -24.23 2.10 42.96
CA GLU A 82 -24.91 3.34 43.28
C GLU A 82 -24.53 4.41 42.26
N LYS A 83 -25.58 4.98 41.68
CA LYS A 83 -25.54 6.19 40.87
C LYS A 83 -25.22 7.37 41.79
N LYS A 84 -23.99 7.91 41.67
CA LYS A 84 -23.62 9.21 42.22
C LYS A 84 -23.14 10.10 41.07
N GLU A 85 -24.08 10.84 40.48
CA GLU A 85 -23.76 12.05 39.75
C GLU A 85 -23.41 13.11 40.80
N ASP A 86 -22.14 13.51 40.86
CA ASP A 86 -21.70 14.90 40.95
C ASP A 86 -20.18 14.99 41.15
N ALA A 87 -19.59 15.99 40.49
CA ALA A 87 -18.24 16.53 40.63
C ALA A 87 -17.07 15.84 39.90
N GLY A 88 -16.54 16.57 38.91
CA GLY A 88 -15.12 16.86 38.88
C GLY A 88 -14.34 16.29 37.69
N ALA A 89 -13.96 17.20 36.78
CA ALA A 89 -12.95 17.03 35.73
C ALA A 89 -11.52 16.70 36.25
N GLY A 90 -11.40 15.96 37.37
CA GLY A 90 -10.14 15.51 37.98
C GLY A 90 -9.72 14.09 37.58
N SER A 91 -10.64 13.23 37.18
CA SER A 91 -10.37 11.79 36.97
C SER A 91 -9.41 11.49 35.80
N ALA A 92 -9.52 12.20 34.69
CA ALA A 92 -8.62 12.01 33.55
C ALA A 92 -7.18 12.46 33.87
N ASN A 93 -7.02 13.58 34.59
CA ASN A 93 -5.70 14.09 34.98
C ASN A 93 -5.04 13.21 36.05
N GLU A 94 -5.83 12.53 36.89
CA GLU A 94 -5.32 11.61 37.90
C GLU A 94 -4.79 10.31 37.27
N MET A 95 -5.48 9.77 36.26
CA MET A 95 -4.98 8.62 35.48
C MET A 95 -3.69 8.95 34.72
N VAL A 96 -3.59 10.15 34.13
CA VAL A 96 -2.37 10.58 33.43
C VAL A 96 -1.21 10.75 34.42
N ARG A 97 -1.45 11.33 35.60
CA ARG A 97 -0.41 11.44 36.65
C ARG A 97 0.06 10.06 37.12
N LYS A 98 -0.86 9.12 37.33
CA LYS A 98 -0.54 7.76 37.76
C LYS A 98 0.27 6.98 36.72
N LEU A 99 0.00 7.20 35.42
CA LEU A 99 0.78 6.61 34.33
C LEU A 99 2.19 7.22 34.24
N LEU A 100 2.31 8.54 34.37
CA LEU A 100 3.61 9.23 34.36
C LEU A 100 4.49 8.81 35.53
N GLU A 101 3.91 8.55 36.69
CA GLU A 101 4.65 8.10 37.88
C GLU A 101 5.19 6.68 37.71
N HIS A 102 4.37 5.77 37.16
CA HIS A 102 4.77 4.38 36.88
C HIS A 102 5.96 4.30 35.88
N LEU A 103 5.93 5.11 34.81
CA LEU A 103 7.03 5.20 33.83
C LEU A 103 8.32 5.76 34.44
N ARG A 104 8.21 6.62 35.47
CA ARG A 104 9.36 7.21 36.15
C ARG A 104 10.02 6.22 37.10
N GLU A 105 9.24 5.38 37.77
CA GLU A 105 9.75 4.30 38.62
C GLU A 105 10.43 3.19 37.81
N GLU A 106 9.86 2.75 36.68
CA GLU A 106 10.49 1.74 35.81
C GLU A 106 11.88 2.20 35.30
N ASN A 107 12.00 3.48 34.94
CA ASN A 107 13.27 4.03 34.46
C ASN A 107 14.33 4.21 35.57
N LYS A 108 13.91 4.39 36.82
CA LYS A 108 14.84 4.37 37.97
C LYS A 108 15.33 2.96 38.26
N ASN A 109 14.45 1.95 38.12
CA ASN A 109 14.80 0.57 38.44
C ASN A 109 15.78 -0.04 37.41
N LYS A 110 15.69 0.33 36.14
CA LYS A 110 16.62 -0.11 35.08
C LYS A 110 18.05 0.45 35.21
N LYS A 111 18.28 1.49 36.01
CA LYS A 111 19.62 2.06 36.22
C LYS A 111 20.45 1.36 37.30
N ASN A 112 19.87 0.40 38.04
CA ASN A 112 20.53 -0.25 39.18
C ASN A 112 20.86 -1.74 38.97
N SER A 113 20.60 -2.31 37.80
CA SER A 113 21.04 -3.68 37.49
C SER A 113 22.44 -3.67 36.85
N PRO A 114 23.46 -4.27 37.48
CA PRO A 114 24.80 -4.39 36.89
C PRO A 114 24.80 -5.36 35.69
N PRO A 115 25.73 -5.19 34.73
CA PRO A 115 25.88 -6.12 33.61
C PRO A 115 26.61 -7.39 34.08
N ASP A 116 25.88 -8.50 34.21
CA ASP A 116 26.49 -9.81 34.37
C ASP A 116 27.10 -10.27 33.03
N LEU A 117 28.42 -10.10 32.96
CA LEU A 117 29.35 -10.80 32.07
C LEU A 117 29.78 -12.08 32.79
N ALA A 118 29.36 -13.26 32.29
CA ALA A 118 30.19 -14.47 32.24
C ALA A 118 29.39 -15.72 31.80
N ASN A 119 29.99 -16.47 30.86
CA ASN A 119 29.94 -17.93 30.71
C ASN A 119 28.57 -18.66 30.62
N GLU A 120 28.37 -19.42 29.54
CA GLU A 120 28.61 -20.87 29.61
C GLU A 120 28.55 -21.51 28.20
N LYS A 121 29.71 -21.99 27.79
CA LYS A 121 29.99 -22.89 26.68
C LYS A 121 29.43 -24.28 27.00
N ARG A 122 28.41 -24.76 26.28
CA ARG A 122 28.08 -26.20 26.23
C ARG A 122 27.62 -26.64 24.84
N GLN A 123 28.53 -27.31 24.14
CA GLN A 123 28.21 -28.42 23.23
C GLN A 123 27.57 -29.57 24.03
N PRO A 124 26.70 -30.35 23.39
CA PRO A 124 26.68 -31.79 23.58
C PRO A 124 27.22 -32.48 22.32
N GLU A 125 28.36 -33.12 22.50
CA GLU A 125 28.88 -34.19 21.66
C GLU A 125 28.00 -35.42 21.84
N LEU A 126 27.41 -35.93 20.75
CA LEU A 126 26.79 -37.26 20.69
C LEU A 126 27.00 -37.82 19.29
N ALA A 127 28.07 -38.61 19.14
CA ALA A 127 28.18 -39.60 18.08
C ALA A 127 27.38 -40.85 18.47
N PRO A 128 26.85 -41.57 17.47
CA PRO A 128 26.99 -43.02 17.51
C PRO A 128 27.56 -43.59 16.20
N LEU A 129 28.71 -44.25 16.35
CA LEU A 129 29.06 -45.56 15.81
C LEU A 129 28.18 -46.12 14.67
N PHE A 130 28.75 -46.19 13.46
CA PHE A 130 28.46 -47.29 12.52
C PHE A 130 29.76 -47.96 12.07
N PRO A 131 29.82 -49.31 12.10
CA PRO A 131 31.01 -50.07 11.74
C PRO A 131 31.05 -50.37 10.24
N ASN A 132 32.24 -50.13 9.67
CA ASN A 132 32.97 -50.92 8.67
C ASN A 132 32.39 -51.28 7.28
N ASP A 133 33.35 -51.22 6.35
CA ASP A 133 33.52 -52.03 5.15
C ASP A 133 32.64 -51.75 3.91
N LYS A 134 33.19 -50.94 3.00
CA LYS A 134 33.66 -51.43 1.68
C LYS A 134 34.46 -50.36 0.93
N LYS A 135 35.67 -50.76 0.54
CA LYS A 135 36.71 -50.07 -0.22
C LYS A 135 36.26 -49.72 -1.66
N PRO A 136 36.34 -48.46 -2.12
CA PRO A 136 36.40 -48.16 -3.55
C PRO A 136 37.81 -47.70 -3.96
N ARG A 137 38.35 -48.45 -4.92
CA ARG A 137 39.36 -48.14 -5.97
C ARG A 137 40.16 -46.80 -5.85
N PRO A 138 41.51 -46.83 -5.95
CA PRO A 138 42.32 -45.62 -6.08
C PRO A 138 42.13 -44.99 -7.47
N LEU A 139 41.83 -43.69 -7.52
CA LEU A 139 41.98 -42.86 -8.73
C LEU A 139 43.41 -42.27 -8.76
N PRO A 140 43.96 -42.01 -9.97
CA PRO A 140 45.33 -41.53 -10.13
C PRO A 140 45.51 -40.10 -9.56
N PRO A 141 46.74 -39.76 -9.08
CA PRO A 141 47.00 -38.47 -8.47
C PRO A 141 47.03 -37.36 -9.53
N LEU A 142 46.07 -36.45 -9.49
CA LEU A 142 46.25 -35.13 -10.11
C LEU A 142 47.09 -34.28 -9.16
N GLY A 143 48.33 -34.04 -9.56
CA GLY A 143 49.14 -32.98 -8.98
C GLY A 143 48.48 -31.63 -9.22
N ALA A 144 48.14 -30.94 -8.14
CA ALA A 144 47.99 -29.49 -8.11
C ALA A 144 48.13 -29.08 -6.64
N ASP A 145 49.26 -28.45 -6.33
CA ASP A 145 49.48 -27.77 -5.06
C ASP A 145 48.35 -26.75 -4.81
N PRO A 146 47.62 -26.83 -3.69
CA PRO A 146 46.75 -25.74 -3.28
C PRO A 146 47.60 -24.70 -2.53
N LEU A 147 47.72 -23.52 -3.13
CA LEU A 147 48.14 -22.32 -2.41
C LEU A 147 47.21 -22.10 -1.19
N PRO A 148 47.74 -21.71 -0.02
CA PRO A 148 46.93 -21.47 1.16
C PRO A 148 46.21 -20.12 1.00
N ILE A 149 44.98 -20.14 0.50
CA ILE A 149 44.10 -18.98 0.58
C ILE A 149 43.40 -19.05 1.94
N ASP A 150 43.89 -18.24 2.88
CA ASP A 150 43.32 -18.09 4.21
C ASP A 150 41.95 -17.39 4.13
N LEU A 151 40.89 -18.19 4.11
CA LEU A 151 39.49 -17.79 3.92
C LEU A 151 38.83 -17.16 5.17
N LYS A 152 39.59 -16.79 6.21
CA LYS A 152 39.02 -16.30 7.48
C LYS A 152 38.92 -14.77 7.62
N SER A 153 39.35 -13.98 6.64
CA SER A 153 39.28 -12.51 6.73
C SER A 153 38.77 -11.87 5.43
N ILE A 154 37.70 -12.42 4.87
CA ILE A 154 36.98 -11.78 3.78
C ILE A 154 35.71 -11.14 4.35
N ASP A 155 35.81 -9.84 4.58
CA ASP A 155 34.66 -8.97 4.83
C ASP A 155 33.79 -8.94 3.57
N PRO A 156 32.54 -9.45 3.59
CA PRO A 156 31.68 -9.52 2.40
C PRO A 156 31.31 -8.13 1.84
N SER A 157 31.66 -7.06 2.57
CA SER A 157 31.43 -5.67 2.19
C SER A 157 32.43 -5.11 1.18
N LYS A 158 33.57 -5.79 0.94
CA LYS A 158 34.69 -5.25 0.15
C LYS A 158 35.16 -6.07 -1.05
N ILE A 159 34.62 -7.26 -1.29
CA ILE A 159 34.97 -8.02 -2.51
C ILE A 159 33.98 -7.71 -3.62
N GLY A 160 34.13 -6.52 -4.19
CA GLY A 160 33.53 -6.13 -5.45
C GLY A 160 34.42 -6.53 -6.62
N ILE A 161 34.55 -7.83 -6.90
CA ILE A 161 34.98 -8.30 -8.22
C ILE A 161 33.72 -8.42 -9.08
N THR A 162 33.02 -7.31 -9.26
CA THR A 162 31.92 -7.21 -10.21
C THR A 162 32.53 -6.82 -11.55
N SER A 163 32.43 -7.72 -12.53
CA SER A 163 32.83 -7.43 -13.90
C SER A 163 32.29 -6.06 -14.33
N PRO A 164 33.11 -5.17 -14.92
CA PRO A 164 32.69 -3.83 -15.35
C PRO A 164 31.60 -3.85 -16.45
N LEU A 165 31.23 -5.04 -16.93
CA LEU A 165 30.18 -5.28 -17.91
C LEU A 165 28.88 -5.82 -17.29
N THR A 166 28.79 -6.04 -15.98
CA THR A 166 27.52 -6.41 -15.36
C THR A 166 26.64 -5.15 -15.28
N PRO A 167 25.51 -5.08 -16.03
CA PRO A 167 24.64 -3.93 -15.97
C PRO A 167 24.19 -3.71 -14.53
N LYS A 168 24.48 -2.53 -13.99
CA LYS A 168 24.00 -2.14 -12.66
C LYS A 168 22.47 -2.22 -12.68
N PRO A 169 21.84 -2.93 -11.74
CA PRO A 169 20.38 -2.94 -11.66
C PRO A 169 19.93 -1.50 -11.53
N SER A 170 19.03 -1.07 -12.41
CA SER A 170 18.43 0.26 -12.37
C SER A 170 17.82 0.45 -10.98
N PRO A 171 18.14 1.54 -10.25
CA PRO A 171 17.51 1.79 -8.97
C PRO A 171 16.01 1.87 -9.18
N GLY A 172 15.26 1.03 -8.46
CA GLY A 172 13.80 1.04 -8.49
C GLY A 172 13.24 2.39 -8.02
N PRO A 173 11.96 2.69 -8.29
CA PRO A 173 11.35 3.97 -7.92
C PRO A 173 11.16 4.13 -6.41
N TRP A 174 11.35 3.07 -5.63
CA TRP A 174 11.16 3.05 -4.18
C TRP A 174 12.47 3.21 -3.41
N VAL A 175 12.45 4.09 -2.42
CA VAL A 175 13.46 4.15 -1.37
C VAL A 175 12.80 3.65 -0.08
N VAL A 176 13.31 2.55 0.47
CA VAL A 176 12.73 1.90 1.65
C VAL A 176 13.68 2.02 2.84
N SER A 177 13.19 2.59 3.93
CA SER A 177 13.82 2.61 5.25
C SER A 177 13.05 1.70 6.20
N MET A 178 13.76 1.04 7.11
CA MET A 178 13.16 0.16 8.11
C MET A 178 13.72 0.52 9.48
N GLU A 179 12.82 0.77 10.41
CA GLU A 179 13.13 1.14 11.79
C GLU A 179 12.34 0.24 12.74
N LYS A 180 12.99 -0.24 13.81
CA LYS A 180 12.32 -1.06 14.82
C LYS A 180 11.74 -0.14 15.90
N VAL A 181 10.43 -0.15 16.06
CA VAL A 181 9.69 0.66 17.04
C VAL A 181 9.06 -0.28 18.07
N GLY A 182 9.79 -0.51 19.16
CA GLY A 182 9.39 -1.49 20.19
C GLY A 182 9.44 -2.92 19.66
N GLN A 183 8.28 -3.60 19.66
CA GLN A 183 8.13 -4.96 19.12
C GLN A 183 7.72 -4.99 17.63
N GLN A 184 7.39 -3.83 17.06
CA GLN A 184 6.97 -3.71 15.68
C GLN A 184 8.06 -3.08 14.81
N THR A 185 7.94 -3.25 13.51
CA THR A 185 8.81 -2.67 12.50
C THR A 185 8.03 -1.62 11.73
N LEU A 186 8.54 -0.40 11.73
CA LEU A 186 8.08 0.69 10.88
C LEU A 186 8.88 0.65 9.57
N VAL A 187 8.17 0.39 8.48
CA VAL A 187 8.70 0.47 7.12
C VAL A 187 8.22 1.79 6.52
N THR A 188 9.18 2.64 6.16
CA THR A 188 8.92 3.89 5.43
C THR A 188 9.35 3.70 3.99
N ALA A 189 8.40 3.63 3.07
CA ALA A 189 8.64 3.48 1.65
C ALA A 189 8.28 4.77 0.91
N THR A 190 9.28 5.41 0.32
CA THR A 190 9.13 6.66 -0.42
C THR A 190 9.20 6.37 -1.90
N LEU A 191 8.12 6.64 -2.63
CA LEU A 191 8.07 6.53 -4.08
C LEU A 191 8.56 7.83 -4.71
N HIS A 192 9.66 7.78 -5.46
CA HIS A 192 10.17 8.91 -6.22
C HIS A 192 9.62 8.90 -7.65
N ALA A 193 8.45 9.53 -7.85
CA ALA A 193 7.87 9.75 -9.18
C ALA A 193 8.37 11.09 -9.77
N GLY A 194 9.63 11.14 -10.19
CA GLY A 194 10.21 12.30 -10.87
C GLY A 194 10.44 13.53 -9.96
N THR A 195 10.33 14.74 -10.53
CA THR A 195 10.98 15.95 -9.98
C THR A 195 10.31 16.60 -8.78
N LYS A 196 9.06 16.29 -8.41
CA LYS A 196 8.35 17.09 -7.38
C LYS A 196 7.39 16.39 -6.43
N GLN A 197 6.94 15.16 -6.70
CA GLN A 197 5.99 14.49 -5.81
C GLN A 197 6.53 13.13 -5.37
N ALA A 198 6.95 13.08 -4.11
CA ALA A 198 7.24 11.83 -3.44
C ALA A 198 6.01 11.41 -2.62
N VAL A 199 5.54 10.19 -2.82
CA VAL A 199 4.49 9.60 -1.97
C VAL A 199 5.19 8.79 -0.88
N GLU A 200 5.00 9.18 0.37
CA GLU A 200 5.53 8.47 1.54
C GLU A 200 4.48 7.47 2.04
N PHE A 201 4.85 6.20 2.10
CA PHE A 201 4.11 5.13 2.75
C PHE A 201 4.74 4.84 4.10
N ARG A 202 3.96 4.97 5.17
CA ARG A 202 4.34 4.54 6.52
C ARG A 202 3.58 3.28 6.84
N ILE A 203 4.29 2.18 7.06
CA ILE A 203 3.73 0.85 7.28
C ILE A 203 4.27 0.34 8.62
N LEU A 204 3.41 0.15 9.60
CA LEU A 204 3.74 -0.46 10.88
C LEU A 204 3.28 -1.91 10.85
N CYS A 205 4.16 -2.85 11.19
CA CYS A 205 3.85 -4.28 11.13
C CYS A 205 4.67 -5.08 12.15
N ASP A 206 4.27 -6.32 12.43
CA ASP A 206 4.97 -7.15 13.41
C ASP A 206 6.25 -7.76 12.82
N HIS A 207 6.19 -8.21 11.56
CA HIS A 207 7.33 -8.84 10.89
C HIS A 207 7.49 -8.31 9.45
N VAL A 208 8.74 -8.12 9.04
CA VAL A 208 9.13 -7.73 7.68
C VAL A 208 10.08 -8.75 7.10
N GLU A 209 9.76 -9.22 5.91
CA GLU A 209 10.60 -10.13 5.13
C GLU A 209 10.99 -9.44 3.82
N LYS A 210 12.30 -9.37 3.54
CA LYS A 210 12.81 -8.92 2.25
C LYS A 210 13.04 -10.14 1.38
N LEU A 211 12.36 -10.26 0.24
CA LEU A 211 12.60 -11.34 -0.71
C LEU A 211 13.68 -10.89 -1.70
N PRO A 212 14.92 -11.43 -1.60
CA PRO A 212 16.02 -10.99 -2.45
C PRO A 212 15.83 -11.40 -3.92
N SER A 213 15.06 -12.45 -4.19
CA SER A 213 14.80 -12.96 -5.55
C SER A 213 13.75 -12.15 -6.31
N SER A 214 12.70 -11.69 -5.65
CA SER A 214 11.58 -10.96 -6.29
C SER A 214 11.70 -9.44 -6.21
N GLN A 215 12.66 -8.92 -5.45
CA GLN A 215 12.75 -7.49 -5.12
C GLN A 215 11.43 -6.95 -4.53
N GLU A 216 10.86 -7.71 -3.60
CA GLU A 216 9.65 -7.35 -2.89
C GLU A 216 9.92 -7.25 -1.39
N VAL A 217 9.19 -6.34 -0.74
CA VAL A 217 9.15 -6.23 0.72
C VAL A 217 7.79 -6.72 1.17
N LEU A 218 7.79 -7.75 2.02
CA LEU A 218 6.59 -8.36 2.56
C LEU A 218 6.46 -8.02 4.04
N ALA A 219 5.41 -7.27 4.38
CA ALA A 219 5.01 -7.01 5.76
C ALA A 219 3.89 -7.98 6.16
N ARG A 220 4.02 -8.60 7.34
CA ARG A 220 3.06 -9.57 7.88
C ARG A 220 2.71 -9.23 9.33
N GLY A 221 1.51 -9.64 9.74
CA GLY A 221 1.02 -9.47 11.12
C GLY A 221 -0.07 -8.40 11.17
N ASN A 222 -0.17 -7.69 12.29
CA ASN A 222 -1.06 -6.54 12.40
C ASN A 222 -0.49 -5.35 11.61
N VAL A 223 -0.74 -5.33 10.29
CA VAL A 223 -0.20 -4.31 9.39
C VAL A 223 -1.14 -3.11 9.39
N ALA A 224 -0.64 -1.96 9.85
CA ALA A 224 -1.31 -0.67 9.72
C ALA A 224 -0.50 0.21 8.77
N PHE A 225 -1.17 0.92 7.86
CA PHE A 225 -0.48 1.80 6.92
C PHE A 225 -1.14 3.17 6.80
N ALA A 226 -0.34 4.16 6.40
CA ALA A 226 -0.79 5.49 6.03
C ALA A 226 0.02 6.01 4.83
N ALA A 227 -0.67 6.48 3.79
CA ALA A 227 -0.06 7.02 2.58
C ALA A 227 -1.02 7.97 1.83
N GLY A 228 -0.54 9.16 1.46
CA GLY A 228 -1.29 10.06 0.57
C GLY A 228 -2.72 10.40 1.02
N GLY A 229 -2.97 10.51 2.33
CA GLY A 229 -4.30 10.74 2.89
C GLY A 229 -5.17 9.49 3.05
N TRP A 230 -4.67 8.32 2.66
CA TRP A 230 -5.30 7.03 2.94
C TRP A 230 -4.68 6.40 4.17
N LYS A 231 -5.50 5.68 4.94
CA LYS A 231 -5.08 4.89 6.09
C LYS A 231 -5.82 3.56 6.09
N GLY A 232 -5.19 2.53 6.61
CA GLY A 232 -5.85 1.24 6.65
C GLY A 232 -5.12 0.19 7.47
N HIS A 233 -5.74 -0.98 7.50
CA HIS A 233 -5.27 -2.16 8.22
C HIS A 233 -5.40 -3.37 7.30
N CYS A 234 -4.44 -4.29 7.36
CA CYS A 234 -4.50 -5.60 6.72
C CYS A 234 -3.62 -6.60 7.50
N GLN A 235 -3.70 -7.89 7.16
CA GLN A 235 -2.81 -8.90 7.76
C GLN A 235 -1.49 -9.06 7.00
N ARG A 236 -1.50 -8.75 5.69
CA ARG A 236 -0.35 -8.90 4.80
C ARG A 236 -0.29 -7.76 3.78
N LEU A 237 0.90 -7.22 3.57
CA LEU A 237 1.17 -6.16 2.61
C LEU A 237 2.43 -6.49 1.81
N THR A 238 2.32 -6.48 0.49
CA THR A 238 3.44 -6.68 -0.43
C THR A 238 3.73 -5.36 -1.15
N LEU A 239 4.97 -4.90 -1.04
CA LEU A 239 5.49 -3.74 -1.74
C LEU A 239 6.49 -4.22 -2.81
N SER A 240 6.16 -4.02 -4.07
CA SER A 240 7.06 -4.34 -5.18
C SER A 240 8.07 -3.20 -5.34
N LEU A 241 9.38 -3.48 -5.29
CA LEU A 241 10.41 -2.44 -5.42
C LEU A 241 10.67 -2.04 -6.88
N LEU A 242 10.27 -2.89 -7.83
CA LEU A 242 10.41 -2.67 -9.26
C LEU A 242 9.26 -1.85 -9.86
N GLU A 243 8.06 -2.06 -9.35
CA GLU A 243 6.83 -1.47 -9.87
C GLU A 243 6.23 -0.53 -8.81
N PRO A 244 5.54 0.56 -9.20
CA PRO A 244 4.85 1.45 -8.27
C PRO A 244 3.54 0.82 -7.78
N ARG A 245 3.63 -0.40 -7.22
CA ARG A 245 2.49 -1.26 -6.88
C ARG A 245 2.56 -1.72 -5.43
N VAL A 246 1.43 -1.62 -4.75
CA VAL A 246 1.23 -2.11 -3.38
C VAL A 246 0.05 -3.06 -3.39
N VAL A 247 0.19 -4.22 -2.74
CA VAL A 247 -0.88 -5.21 -2.62
C VAL A 247 -1.19 -5.42 -1.14
N PHE A 248 -2.46 -5.23 -0.78
CA PHE A 248 -3.00 -5.49 0.55
C PHE A 248 -3.77 -6.80 0.51
N GLU A 249 -3.45 -7.74 1.38
CA GLU A 249 -4.05 -9.07 1.42
C GLU A 249 -4.56 -9.37 2.83
N GLU A 250 -5.58 -10.23 2.91
CA GLU A 250 -6.17 -10.76 4.14
C GLU A 250 -6.77 -9.66 5.03
N LYS A 251 -8.09 -9.41 4.86
CA LYS A 251 -8.88 -8.41 5.60
C LYS A 251 -8.37 -6.98 5.41
N ALA A 252 -8.20 -6.56 4.17
CA ALA A 252 -7.83 -5.18 3.87
C ALA A 252 -9.02 -4.24 4.15
N HIS A 253 -8.82 -3.29 5.06
CA HIS A 253 -9.73 -2.20 5.37
C HIS A 253 -9.01 -0.88 5.13
N ILE A 254 -9.41 -0.14 4.10
CA ILE A 254 -8.74 1.08 3.65
C ILE A 254 -9.75 2.23 3.67
N GLY A 255 -9.46 3.30 4.40
CA GLY A 255 -10.27 4.50 4.47
C GLY A 255 -9.51 5.72 4.00
N HIS A 256 -10.19 6.63 3.33
CA HIS A 256 -9.64 7.94 3.02
C HIS A 256 -9.86 8.89 4.21
N LEU A 257 -8.89 9.74 4.54
CA LEU A 257 -8.97 10.62 5.71
C LEU A 257 -9.95 11.79 5.47
N ALA A 258 -10.06 12.26 4.23
CA ALA A 258 -10.89 13.41 3.87
C ALA A 258 -12.27 13.05 3.28
N SER A 259 -12.57 11.76 3.08
CA SER A 259 -13.88 11.32 2.60
C SER A 259 -14.35 10.08 3.35
N SER A 260 -15.66 9.86 3.43
CA SER A 260 -16.27 8.67 4.04
C SER A 260 -16.09 7.39 3.21
N GLY A 261 -15.30 7.44 2.14
CA GLY A 261 -15.03 6.28 1.30
C GLY A 261 -14.18 5.24 2.02
N THR A 262 -14.73 4.05 2.20
CA THR A 262 -14.02 2.88 2.72
C THR A 262 -14.01 1.78 1.67
N LEU A 263 -12.82 1.23 1.41
CA LEU A 263 -12.61 0.05 0.59
C LEU A 263 -12.34 -1.13 1.53
N VAL A 264 -13.14 -2.18 1.41
CA VAL A 264 -12.97 -3.40 2.19
C VAL A 264 -12.89 -4.58 1.23
N GLY A 265 -11.92 -5.47 1.42
CA GLY A 265 -11.78 -6.66 0.61
C GLY A 265 -10.68 -7.60 1.08
N ASP A 266 -10.68 -8.82 0.55
CA ASP A 266 -9.63 -9.79 0.87
C ASP A 266 -8.31 -9.50 0.18
N ARG A 267 -8.37 -8.85 -0.99
CA ARG A 267 -7.20 -8.44 -1.75
C ARG A 267 -7.49 -7.11 -2.45
N VAL A 268 -6.70 -6.10 -2.14
CA VAL A 268 -6.76 -4.78 -2.76
C VAL A 268 -5.42 -4.49 -3.41
N VAL A 269 -5.42 -4.20 -4.70
CA VAL A 269 -4.23 -3.81 -5.44
C VAL A 269 -4.27 -2.31 -5.65
N TRP A 270 -3.23 -1.61 -5.21
CA TRP A 270 -3.07 -0.19 -5.42
C TRP A 270 -1.89 0.05 -6.36
N GLU A 271 -2.21 0.45 -7.58
CA GLU A 271 -1.25 0.90 -8.57
C GLU A 271 -1.14 2.42 -8.51
N ILE A 272 0.05 2.90 -8.20
CA ILE A 272 0.33 4.33 -8.16
C ILE A 272 0.75 4.71 -9.58
N PRO A 273 0.06 5.65 -10.24
CA PRO A 273 0.42 6.04 -11.60
C PRO A 273 1.85 6.59 -11.59
N SER A 274 2.79 5.84 -12.14
CA SER A 274 4.12 6.37 -12.46
C SER A 274 3.95 7.28 -13.66
N PHE A 275 3.96 8.59 -13.43
CA PHE A 275 4.12 9.52 -14.54
C PHE A 275 5.48 9.23 -15.17
N PRO A 276 5.56 8.94 -16.48
CA PRO A 276 6.85 8.83 -17.13
C PRO A 276 7.61 10.15 -16.86
N PRO A 277 8.92 10.10 -16.60
CA PRO A 277 9.71 11.31 -16.44
C PRO A 277 9.42 12.16 -17.66
N SER A 278 8.76 13.30 -17.45
CA SER A 278 8.36 14.20 -18.51
C SER A 278 9.59 14.40 -19.39
N VAL A 279 9.55 13.91 -20.63
CA VAL A 279 10.61 14.14 -21.61
C VAL A 279 10.84 15.63 -21.57
N GLN A 280 12.00 16.07 -21.07
CA GLN A 280 12.28 17.49 -20.94
C GLN A 280 12.08 18.11 -22.33
N PRO A 281 11.18 19.10 -22.48
CA PRO A 281 11.04 19.82 -23.73
C PRO A 281 12.29 20.71 -23.87
N GLY A 282 13.41 20.13 -24.31
CA GLY A 282 14.71 20.80 -24.30
C GLY A 282 15.82 20.15 -25.11
N ALA A 283 15.72 18.86 -25.45
CA ALA A 283 16.63 18.26 -26.43
C ALA A 283 16.11 18.56 -27.84
N ARG A 284 16.36 19.77 -28.35
CA ARG A 284 16.30 20.02 -29.80
C ARG A 284 17.36 19.12 -30.46
N PRO A 285 17.01 18.24 -31.40
CA PRO A 285 18.03 17.68 -32.27
C PRO A 285 18.62 18.84 -33.08
N THR A 286 19.91 19.11 -32.90
CA THR A 286 20.68 19.99 -33.76
C THR A 286 20.87 19.30 -35.10
N GLY A 287 19.81 19.29 -35.91
CA GLY A 287 19.85 18.90 -37.31
C GLY A 287 20.12 20.12 -38.15
N VAL A 288 21.38 20.33 -38.52
CA VAL A 288 21.76 21.22 -39.62
C VAL A 288 21.15 20.65 -40.90
N LEU A 289 20.17 21.35 -41.48
CA LEU A 289 19.75 21.12 -42.86
C LEU A 289 19.82 22.46 -43.60
N GLY A 290 20.74 22.51 -44.58
CA GLY A 290 20.96 23.67 -45.43
C GLY A 290 19.72 24.03 -46.24
N ALA A 291 19.53 25.33 -46.44
CA ALA A 291 18.53 25.87 -47.33
C ALA A 291 18.92 25.56 -48.80
N PRO A 292 18.02 25.02 -49.63
CA PRO A 292 18.12 25.19 -51.06
C PRO A 292 17.47 26.52 -51.44
N ASP A 293 18.30 27.38 -52.01
CA ASP A 293 17.94 28.61 -52.72
C ASP A 293 17.04 28.27 -53.91
N HIS A 294 15.79 28.73 -53.90
CA HIS A 294 14.89 28.60 -55.03
C HIS A 294 14.40 30.00 -55.44
N GLY A 295 14.98 30.47 -56.54
CA GLY A 295 14.61 31.69 -57.24
C GLY A 295 13.17 31.69 -57.71
N ILE A 296 12.54 32.85 -57.59
CA ILE A 296 11.23 33.20 -58.09
C ILE A 296 11.38 33.71 -59.54
N PRO A 297 10.68 33.15 -60.55
CA PRO A 297 10.57 33.81 -61.83
C PRO A 297 9.42 34.83 -61.82
N ASP A 298 9.73 36.07 -62.21
CA ASP A 298 8.77 37.15 -62.42
C ASP A 298 7.79 36.84 -63.57
N PRO A 299 6.48 37.04 -63.39
CA PRO A 299 5.54 37.09 -64.51
C PRO A 299 5.47 38.50 -65.11
N LYS A 300 5.56 38.55 -66.45
CA LYS A 300 5.18 39.68 -67.31
C LYS A 300 3.67 39.82 -67.40
#